data_AF-A0A7S1IHA8-F1
#
_entry.id   AF-A0A7S1IHA8-F1
#
_cell.length_a   1.000
_cell.length_b   1.000
_cell.length_c   1.000
_cell.angle_alpha   90.00
_cell.angle_beta   90.00
_cell.angle_gamma   90.00
#
_symmetry.space_group_name_H-M   'P 1'
#
loop_
_entity.id
_entity.type
_entity.pdbx_description
1 polymer ?
#
loop_
_entity_poly.entity_id
_entity_poly.type
_entity_poly.pdbx_seq_one_letter_code
_entity_poly.pdbx_strand_id
1 'polypeptide(L)'
;DDAPPLQTTHLTPIPEPSAPSSGTAMRLPIPYVTSSSPLPASPSRLSADPPASASCDQVSIPHFDLDLVACFESRRLAGSITLQLQPKQPYVHSVMLDASNLCVTSVVAVPSGQELAFVNERHCLTITAPRELPPYVKIFYSTG
;
A
#
# COMPACT_ATOMS: atom_id res chain seq x y z
N ASP A 1 53.42 14.69 25.63
CA ASP A 1 52.13 14.33 25.03
C ASP A 1 52.42 14.07 23.57
N ASP A 2 52.69 12.81 23.28
CA ASP A 2 53.24 12.29 22.04
C ASP A 2 52.06 11.92 21.13
N ALA A 3 51.87 12.67 20.05
CA ALA A 3 50.83 12.39 19.05
C ALA A 3 51.40 11.49 17.95
N PRO A 4 50.86 10.28 17.73
CA PRO A 4 51.25 9.48 16.57
C PRO A 4 50.41 9.82 15.32
N PRO A 5 51.00 9.67 14.11
CA PRO A 5 50.41 10.08 12.84
C PRO A 5 49.48 9.04 12.19
N LEU A 6 48.63 9.53 11.28
CA LEU A 6 47.77 8.79 10.35
C LEU A 6 48.60 7.88 9.41
N GLN A 7 48.21 6.61 9.28
CA GLN A 7 48.60 5.77 8.14
C GLN A 7 47.45 4.90 7.61
N THR A 8 47.20 5.10 6.32
CA THR A 8 46.40 4.32 5.36
C THR A 8 46.94 2.90 5.20
N THR A 9 46.07 1.89 5.21
CA THR A 9 46.43 0.54 4.74
C THR A 9 45.28 -0.12 3.96
N HIS A 10 45.44 -0.05 2.64
CA HIS A 10 45.30 -1.10 1.61
C HIS A 10 44.14 -2.13 1.67
N LEU A 11 43.34 -2.13 0.59
CA LEU A 11 42.39 -3.18 0.20
C LEU A 11 43.09 -4.53 -0.03
N THR A 12 42.43 -5.62 0.39
CA THR A 12 42.75 -6.99 -0.02
C THR A 12 41.55 -7.57 -0.79
N PRO A 13 41.73 -8.11 -2.02
CA PRO A 13 40.65 -8.70 -2.80
C PRO A 13 40.38 -10.16 -2.40
N ILE A 14 39.09 -10.52 -2.43
CA ILE A 14 38.53 -11.85 -2.16
C ILE A 14 38.72 -12.74 -3.40
N PRO A 15 39.20 -13.99 -3.29
CA PRO A 15 39.32 -14.89 -4.44
C PRO A 15 37.98 -15.51 -4.85
N GLU A 16 37.77 -15.53 -6.17
CA GLU A 16 36.66 -16.06 -6.97
C GLU A 16 36.45 -17.58 -6.79
N PRO A 17 35.19 -18.09 -6.77
CA PRO A 17 34.92 -19.53 -6.84
C PRO A 17 34.84 -20.03 -8.30
N SER A 18 35.73 -20.98 -8.63
CA SER A 18 35.83 -21.69 -9.91
C SER A 18 34.57 -22.48 -10.29
N ALA A 19 34.24 -22.44 -11.58
CA ALA A 19 33.14 -23.13 -12.25
C ALA A 19 33.33 -24.68 -12.33
N PRO A 20 32.26 -25.45 -12.64
CA PRO A 20 32.17 -26.89 -12.38
C PRO A 20 32.80 -27.79 -13.46
N SER A 21 33.41 -28.89 -13.02
CA SER A 21 33.92 -29.96 -13.86
C SER A 21 32.82 -30.94 -14.26
N SER A 22 32.71 -31.16 -15.57
CA SER A 22 31.93 -32.20 -16.25
C SER A 22 32.26 -33.60 -15.76
N GLY A 23 31.23 -34.39 -15.46
CA GLY A 23 31.36 -35.81 -15.13
C GLY A 23 30.08 -36.59 -15.42
N THR A 24 29.97 -37.04 -16.67
CA THR A 24 29.34 -38.27 -17.19
C THR A 24 28.09 -38.85 -16.52
N ALA A 25 27.01 -38.90 -17.30
CA ALA A 25 25.75 -39.56 -17.02
C ALA A 25 25.78 -41.10 -17.07
N MET A 26 24.74 -41.69 -16.48
CA MET A 26 24.17 -43.05 -16.64
C MET A 26 24.57 -44.13 -15.61
N ARG A 27 23.66 -44.38 -14.64
CA ARG A 27 23.40 -45.74 -14.11
C ARG A 27 21.93 -45.89 -13.67
N LEU A 28 21.38 -47.07 -13.98
CA LEU A 28 19.99 -47.55 -14.02
C LEU A 28 19.27 -47.67 -12.64
N PRO A 29 17.93 -47.86 -12.62
CA PRO A 29 17.07 -47.62 -11.45
C PRO A 29 17.11 -48.76 -10.42
N ILE A 30 16.89 -48.41 -9.15
CA ILE A 30 16.65 -49.36 -8.06
C ILE A 30 15.26 -49.10 -7.49
N PRO A 31 14.34 -50.09 -7.44
CA PRO A 31 13.06 -49.91 -6.78
C PRO A 31 13.22 -50.25 -5.30
N TYR A 32 13.15 -49.24 -4.44
CA TYR A 32 12.86 -49.45 -3.03
C TYR A 32 11.66 -48.60 -2.64
N VAL A 33 10.51 -49.27 -2.57
CA VAL A 33 9.35 -48.84 -1.81
C VAL A 33 9.67 -49.17 -0.34
N THR A 34 9.47 -48.22 0.58
CA THR A 34 8.70 -48.36 1.84
C THR A 34 8.88 -47.11 2.72
N SER A 35 7.75 -46.42 2.98
CA SER A 35 7.36 -45.69 4.21
C SER A 35 8.34 -44.64 4.79
N SER A 36 8.02 -43.35 4.90
CA SER A 36 6.79 -42.75 5.44
C SER A 36 6.72 -41.27 5.03
N SER A 37 5.61 -40.86 4.42
CA SER A 37 5.37 -39.44 4.12
C SER A 37 4.97 -38.72 5.41
N PRO A 38 5.68 -37.67 5.85
CA PRO A 38 5.03 -36.64 6.63
C PRO A 38 4.05 -35.93 5.69
N LEU A 39 2.76 -35.97 6.02
CA LEU A 39 1.75 -35.10 5.40
C LEU A 39 2.28 -33.66 5.44
N PRO A 40 2.29 -32.91 4.32
CA PRO A 40 2.50 -31.48 4.42
C PRO A 40 1.34 -30.93 5.25
N ALA A 41 1.67 -30.31 6.38
CA ALA A 41 0.71 -29.50 7.12
C ALA A 41 0.05 -28.56 6.13
N SER A 42 -1.26 -28.70 5.95
CA SER A 42 -2.06 -27.73 5.21
C SER A 42 -1.70 -26.36 5.78
N PRO A 43 -1.14 -25.40 5.01
CA PRO A 43 -1.06 -24.05 5.51
C PRO A 43 -2.52 -23.64 5.68
N SER A 44 -2.92 -23.45 6.93
CA SER A 44 -4.17 -22.78 7.27
C SER A 44 -4.19 -21.52 6.41
N ARG A 45 -5.06 -21.52 5.39
CA ARG A 45 -5.39 -20.30 4.69
C ARG A 45 -6.04 -19.44 5.75
N LEU A 46 -5.24 -18.55 6.37
CA LEU A 46 -5.77 -17.32 6.89
C LEU A 46 -6.56 -16.77 5.71
N SER A 47 -7.88 -16.77 5.87
CA SER A 47 -8.78 -16.07 4.97
C SER A 47 -8.24 -14.66 4.91
N ALA A 48 -7.45 -14.37 3.86
CA ALA A 48 -7.01 -13.03 3.58
C ALA A 48 -8.32 -12.25 3.43
N ASP A 49 -8.57 -11.30 4.32
CA ASP A 49 -9.58 -10.29 4.05
C ASP A 49 -9.33 -9.80 2.61
N PRO A 50 -10.37 -9.74 1.75
CA PRO A 50 -10.19 -9.18 0.44
C PRO A 50 -9.52 -7.82 0.60
N PRO A 51 -8.42 -7.54 -0.12
CA PRO A 51 -7.66 -6.32 0.11
C PRO A 51 -8.60 -5.12 -0.04
N ALA A 52 -8.60 -4.26 0.98
CA ALA A 52 -9.29 -2.98 0.91
C ALA A 52 -8.93 -2.31 -0.41
N SER A 53 -9.92 -1.87 -1.18
CA SER A 53 -9.69 -1.24 -2.49
C SER A 53 -9.04 0.14 -2.37
N ALA A 54 -8.73 0.62 -1.17
CA ALA A 54 -8.04 1.89 -0.99
C ALA A 54 -6.57 1.78 -1.42
N SER A 55 -6.06 2.79 -2.13
CA SER A 55 -4.66 2.87 -2.59
C SER A 55 -3.68 3.17 -1.45
N CYS A 56 -3.67 2.34 -0.41
CA CYS A 56 -2.76 2.44 0.74
C CYS A 56 -1.27 2.34 0.31
N ASP A 57 -1.01 1.77 -0.86
CA ASP A 57 0.34 1.63 -1.43
C ASP A 57 0.91 2.94 -1.97
N GLN A 58 0.08 3.90 -2.40
CA GLN A 58 0.55 5.14 -3.04
C GLN A 58 0.38 6.38 -2.16
N VAL A 59 -0.66 6.39 -1.31
CA VAL A 59 -0.98 7.54 -0.45
C VAL A 59 -1.30 7.01 0.95
N SER A 60 -0.60 7.53 1.96
CA SER A 60 -0.95 7.33 3.35
C SER A 60 -1.82 8.47 3.86
N ILE A 61 -2.76 8.15 4.75
CA ILE A 61 -3.66 9.10 5.38
C ILE A 61 -3.32 9.14 6.87
N PRO A 62 -2.39 10.00 7.33
CA PRO A 62 -1.97 10.03 8.73
C PRO A 62 -3.04 10.61 9.67
N HIS A 63 -3.95 11.44 9.15
CA HIS A 63 -4.93 12.15 9.95
C HIS A 63 -6.22 12.37 9.16
N PHE A 64 -7.35 12.35 9.87
CA PHE A 64 -8.62 12.79 9.34
C PHE A 64 -9.43 13.55 10.41
N ASP A 65 -10.22 14.50 9.95
CA ASP A 65 -11.14 15.29 10.76
C ASP A 65 -12.57 15.07 10.23
N LEU A 66 -13.51 14.77 11.12
CA LEU A 66 -14.90 14.45 10.78
C LEU A 66 -15.84 15.51 11.36
N ASP A 67 -16.59 16.15 10.48
CA ASP A 67 -17.67 17.07 10.84
C ASP A 67 -18.99 16.45 10.37
N LEU A 68 -19.82 16.03 11.30
CA LEU A 68 -21.01 15.23 11.04
C LEU A 68 -22.24 15.79 11.74
N VAL A 69 -23.35 15.77 11.02
CA VAL A 69 -24.69 16.04 11.51
C VAL A 69 -25.52 14.78 11.37
N ALA A 70 -26.16 14.37 12.47
CA ALA A 70 -27.09 13.24 12.48
C ALA A 70 -28.51 13.71 12.17
N CYS A 71 -29.07 13.24 11.06
CA CYS A 71 -30.45 13.48 10.66
C CYS A 71 -31.31 12.26 11.03
N PHE A 72 -31.96 12.32 12.20
CA PHE A 72 -32.75 11.18 12.72
C PHE A 72 -34.02 10.90 11.91
N GLU A 73 -34.65 11.92 11.34
CA GLU A 73 -35.85 11.78 10.49
C GLU A 73 -35.57 10.91 9.26
N SER A 74 -34.43 11.14 8.61
CA SER A 74 -33.99 10.40 7.42
C SER A 74 -33.10 9.20 7.75
N ARG A 75 -32.72 9.01 9.01
CA ARG A 75 -31.73 8.01 9.47
C ARG A 75 -30.39 8.08 8.72
N ARG A 76 -29.89 9.30 8.49
CA ARG A 76 -28.66 9.55 7.72
C ARG A 76 -27.67 10.39 8.52
N LEU A 77 -26.38 10.16 8.25
CA LEU A 77 -25.31 11.07 8.62
C LEU A 77 -24.96 11.91 7.40
N ALA A 78 -24.82 13.21 7.57
CA ALA A 78 -24.38 14.12 6.53
C ALA A 78 -23.31 15.07 7.08
N GLY A 79 -22.38 15.49 6.24
CA GLY A 79 -21.34 16.41 6.66
C GLY A 79 -20.12 16.34 5.76
N SER A 80 -18.95 16.40 6.38
CA SER A 80 -17.68 16.39 5.66
C SER A 80 -16.57 15.68 6.41
N ILE A 81 -15.61 15.18 5.65
CA ILE A 81 -14.34 14.66 6.17
C ILE A 81 -13.19 15.42 5.54
N THR A 82 -12.26 15.89 6.36
CA THR A 82 -10.99 16.46 5.89
C THR A 82 -9.89 15.43 6.08
N LEU A 83 -9.27 14.98 5.00
CA LEU A 83 -8.19 14.00 4.99
C LEU A 83 -6.86 14.70 4.79
N GLN A 84 -5.86 14.36 5.59
CA GLN A 84 -4.48 14.66 5.28
C GLN A 84 -3.94 13.57 4.35
N LEU A 85 -3.42 13.95 3.19
CA LEU A 85 -2.83 13.04 2.21
C LEU A 85 -1.30 13.17 2.27
N GLN A 86 -0.62 12.04 2.41
CA GLN A 86 0.84 11.95 2.30
C GLN A 86 1.18 10.96 1.19
N PRO A 87 1.45 11.43 -0.04
CA PRO A 87 1.94 10.59 -1.13
C PRO A 87 3.26 9.92 -0.75
N LYS A 88 3.38 8.61 -0.99
CA LYS A 88 4.63 7.85 -0.79
C LYS A 88 5.59 8.00 -1.96
N GLN A 89 5.07 8.39 -3.13
CA GLN A 89 5.82 8.60 -4.35
C GLN A 89 5.65 10.05 -4.83
N PRO A 90 6.68 10.64 -5.47
CA PRO A 90 6.49 11.90 -6.18
C PRO A 90 5.54 11.68 -7.37
N TYR A 91 4.73 12.69 -7.71
CA TYR A 91 3.80 12.70 -8.86
C TYR A 91 2.54 11.82 -8.75
N VAL A 92 2.05 11.53 -7.53
CA VAL A 92 0.73 10.91 -7.40
C VAL A 92 -0.36 11.96 -7.68
N HIS A 93 -1.18 11.69 -8.70
CA HIS A 93 -2.27 12.57 -9.13
C HIS A 93 -3.66 12.06 -8.72
N SER A 94 -3.75 10.82 -8.25
CA SER A 94 -5.03 10.19 -7.90
C SER A 94 -4.93 9.39 -6.62
N VAL A 95 -6.00 9.41 -5.83
CA VAL A 95 -6.14 8.57 -4.63
C VAL A 95 -7.46 7.81 -4.70
N MET A 96 -7.40 6.53 -4.36
CA MET A 96 -8.57 5.66 -4.27
C MET A 96 -8.88 5.40 -2.80
N LEU A 97 -10.12 5.65 -2.41
CA LEU A 97 -10.64 5.48 -1.04
C LEU A 97 -11.77 4.45 -1.06
N ASP A 98 -11.97 3.75 0.05
CA ASP A 98 -13.20 2.99 0.25
C ASP A 98 -14.33 3.97 0.58
N ALA A 99 -15.42 3.85 -0.17
CA ALA A 99 -16.59 4.71 -0.05
C ALA A 99 -17.87 3.90 -0.20
N SER A 100 -18.03 2.88 0.65
CA SER A 100 -19.23 2.05 0.66
C SER A 100 -20.47 2.82 1.18
N ASN A 101 -21.54 2.84 0.38
CA ASN A 101 -22.82 3.46 0.72
C ASN A 101 -22.75 4.97 1.06
N LEU A 102 -21.77 5.68 0.49
CA LEU A 102 -21.64 7.13 0.61
C LEU A 102 -22.14 7.84 -0.65
N CYS A 103 -23.00 8.84 -0.46
CA CYS A 103 -23.35 9.81 -1.49
C CYS A 103 -22.40 11.00 -1.37
N VAL A 104 -21.34 11.01 -2.19
CA VAL A 104 -20.37 12.12 -2.24
C VAL A 104 -20.94 13.25 -3.10
N THR A 105 -20.97 14.46 -2.56
CA THR A 105 -21.53 15.64 -3.26
C THR A 105 -20.46 16.52 -3.88
N SER A 106 -19.33 16.72 -3.21
CA SER A 106 -18.19 17.47 -3.74
C SER A 106 -16.90 17.10 -3.02
N VAL A 107 -15.77 17.31 -3.69
CA VAL A 107 -14.42 17.12 -3.16
C VAL A 107 -13.63 18.39 -3.45
N VAL A 108 -13.05 18.99 -2.41
CA VAL A 108 -12.28 20.24 -2.55
C VAL A 108 -10.90 20.11 -1.92
N ALA A 109 -9.91 20.75 -2.52
CA ALA A 109 -8.57 20.88 -1.95
C ALA A 109 -8.54 21.96 -0.86
N VAL A 110 -7.79 21.73 0.22
CA VAL A 110 -7.62 22.69 1.31
C VAL A 110 -6.14 23.12 1.38
N PRO A 111 -5.83 24.42 1.56
CA PRO A 111 -6.74 25.56 1.75
C PRO A 111 -7.20 26.24 0.45
N SER A 112 -6.81 25.74 -0.73
CA SER A 112 -7.06 26.45 -2.00
C SER A 112 -8.54 26.58 -2.37
N GLY A 113 -9.41 25.71 -1.83
CA GLY A 113 -10.83 25.63 -2.20
C GLY A 113 -11.06 25.13 -3.63
N GLN A 114 -10.01 24.63 -4.31
CA GLN A 114 -10.13 24.12 -5.66
C GLN A 114 -10.95 22.84 -5.67
N GLU A 115 -12.00 22.78 -6.49
CA GLU A 115 -12.77 21.57 -6.69
C GLU A 115 -11.94 20.51 -7.44
N LEU A 116 -11.98 19.28 -6.95
CA LEU A 116 -11.27 18.14 -7.52
C LEU A 116 -12.26 17.24 -8.25
N ALA A 117 -11.81 16.67 -9.36
CA ALA A 117 -12.58 15.66 -10.06
C ALA A 117 -12.64 14.39 -9.22
N PHE A 118 -13.79 13.73 -9.18
CA PHE A 118 -13.95 12.46 -8.50
C PHE A 118 -14.91 11.52 -9.23
N VAL A 119 -14.73 10.22 -9.02
CA VAL A 119 -15.62 9.15 -9.46
C VAL A 119 -16.04 8.37 -8.24
N ASN A 120 -17.34 8.35 -7.95
CA ASN A 120 -17.93 7.61 -6.83
C ASN A 120 -18.60 6.33 -7.35
N GLU A 121 -17.89 5.22 -7.25
CA GLU A 121 -18.39 3.88 -7.52
C GLU A 121 -18.92 3.22 -6.24
N ARG A 122 -19.61 2.07 -6.37
CA ARG A 122 -20.38 1.46 -5.27
C ARG A 122 -19.62 1.28 -3.94
N HIS A 123 -18.33 0.99 -4.02
CA HIS A 123 -17.45 0.74 -2.86
C HIS A 123 -16.16 1.57 -2.91
N CYS A 124 -16.06 2.50 -3.86
CA CYS A 124 -14.78 3.09 -4.20
C CYS A 124 -14.95 4.54 -4.66
N LEU A 125 -14.22 5.45 -4.03
CA LEU A 125 -14.11 6.83 -4.43
C LEU A 125 -12.72 7.09 -4.98
N THR A 126 -12.62 7.41 -6.27
CA THR A 126 -11.37 7.86 -6.88
C THR A 126 -11.40 9.38 -6.99
N ILE A 127 -10.41 10.05 -6.39
CA ILE A 127 -10.22 11.50 -6.48
C ILE A 127 -9.02 11.76 -7.40
N THR A 128 -9.15 12.68 -8.35
CA THR A 128 -8.11 13.05 -9.30
C THR A 128 -7.80 14.54 -9.23
N ALA A 129 -6.54 14.86 -9.06
CA ALA A 129 -6.01 16.21 -9.08
C ALA A 129 -5.38 16.54 -10.45
N PRO A 130 -5.46 17.79 -10.92
CA PRO A 130 -4.97 18.17 -12.24
C PRO A 130 -3.44 18.23 -12.35
N ARG A 131 -2.72 18.32 -11.22
CA ARG A 131 -1.25 18.45 -11.19
C ARG A 131 -0.57 17.60 -10.16
N GLU A 132 -0.98 17.67 -8.90
CA GLU A 132 -0.46 16.84 -7.81
C GLU A 132 -1.55 16.75 -6.76
N LEU A 133 -1.61 15.65 -6.03
CA LEU A 133 -2.55 15.54 -4.92
C LEU A 133 -2.25 16.61 -3.88
N PRO A 134 -3.25 17.43 -3.50
CA PRO A 134 -3.06 18.39 -2.42
C PRO A 134 -2.83 17.65 -1.10
N PRO A 135 -2.10 18.27 -0.15
CA PRO A 135 -1.84 17.65 1.15
C PRO A 135 -3.10 17.49 2.01
N TYR A 136 -4.17 18.23 1.69
CA TYR A 136 -5.45 18.13 2.37
C TYR A 136 -6.60 18.16 1.37
N VAL A 137 -7.55 17.25 1.55
CA VAL A 137 -8.81 17.21 0.79
C VAL A 137 -9.99 17.20 1.75
N LYS A 138 -11.03 17.96 1.44
CA LYS A 138 -12.30 17.95 2.15
C LYS A 138 -13.37 17.34 1.26
N ILE A 139 -14.00 16.28 1.73
CA ILE A 139 -15.03 15.52 1.01
C ILE A 139 -16.35 15.78 1.71
N PHE A 140 -17.35 16.23 0.97
CA PHE A 140 -18.71 16.41 1.46
C PHE A 140 -19.54 15.18 1.08
N TYR A 141 -20.25 14.61 2.05
CA TYR A 141 -21.00 13.38 1.83
C TYR A 141 -22.23 13.25 2.74
N SER A 142 -23.11 12.32 2.36
CA SER A 142 -24.15 11.78 3.22
C SER A 142 -24.24 10.26 3.09
N THR A 143 -24.65 9.58 4.15
CA THR A 143 -24.95 8.14 4.09
C THR A 143 -26.27 7.89 3.36
N GLY A 144 -26.33 6.78 2.61
CA GLY A 144 -27.54 6.32 1.91
C GLY A 144 -28.67 5.91 2.83
#